data_AF-A0A0F9JSE0-F1
#
_entry.id   AF-A0A0F9JSE0-F1
#
_cell.length_a   1.000
_cell.length_b   1.000
_cell.length_c   1.000
_cell.angle_alpha   90.00
_cell.angle_beta   90.00
_cell.angle_gamma   90.00
#
_symmetry.space_group_name_H-M   'P 1'
#
loop_
_entity.id
_entity.type
_entity.pdbx_description
1 polymer ?
#
loop_
_entity_poly.entity_id
_entity_poly.type
_entity_poly.pdbx_seq_one_letter_code
_entity_poly.pdbx_strand_id
1 'polypeptide(L)' 'MNLLNRTQVKAFILAKVQSMRPGMPLERVSKDALDWYEARLRAWIIEDVEKHPSIGKTFKHLATKG' A
#
# COMPACT_ATOMS: atom_id res chain seq x y z
N MET A 1 -9.83 9.82 -1.65
CA MET A 1 -8.63 9.78 -0.78
C MET A 1 -7.62 8.88 -1.46
N ASN A 2 -6.40 9.37 -1.69
CA ASN A 2 -5.34 8.54 -2.28
C ASN A 2 -4.53 7.89 -1.17
N LEU A 3 -4.34 6.58 -1.23
CA LEU A 3 -3.54 5.85 -0.23
C LEU A 3 -2.04 5.99 -0.48
N LEU A 4 -1.65 6.18 -1.74
CA LEU A 4 -0.27 6.26 -2.14
C LEU A 4 0.17 7.71 -2.34
N ASN A 5 1.38 8.04 -1.87
CA ASN A 5 2.09 9.22 -2.35
C ASN A 5 2.63 8.94 -3.76
N ARG A 6 1.84 9.32 -4.78
CA ARG A 6 2.13 9.03 -6.19
C ARG A 6 3.49 9.56 -6.64
N THR A 7 3.95 10.69 -6.11
CA THR A 7 5.26 11.28 -6.42
C THR A 7 6.40 10.40 -5.91
N GLN A 8 6.33 9.97 -4.66
CA GLN A 8 7.36 9.11 -4.07
C GLN A 8 7.37 7.72 -4.73
N VAL A 9 6.18 7.15 -5.00
CA VAL A 9 6.07 5.86 -5.67
C VAL A 9 6.67 5.91 -7.08
N LYS A 10 6.41 6.99 -7.83
CA LYS A 10 7.04 7.21 -9.14
C LYS A 10 8.56 7.24 -9.04
N ALA A 11 9.11 8.04 -8.13
CA ALA A 11 10.56 8.15 -7.95
C ALA A 11 11.19 6.79 -7.59
N PHE A 12 10.54 6.05 -6.69
CA PHE A 12 10.97 4.71 -6.31
C PHE A 12 10.98 3.73 -7.48
N ILE A 13 9.91 3.69 -8.29
CA ILE A 13 9.82 2.80 -9.46
C ILE A 13 10.95 3.10 -10.45
N LEU A 14 11.19 4.38 -10.76
CA LEU A 14 12.25 4.77 -11.70
C LEU A 14 13.63 4.36 -11.18
N ALA A 15 13.93 4.66 -9.91
CA ALA A 15 15.19 4.26 -9.28
C ALA A 15 15.37 2.73 -9.28
N LYS A 16 14.30 1.98 -8.99
CA LYS A 16 14.33 0.52 -8.97
C LYS A 16 14.56 -0.06 -10.37
N VAL A 17 13.87 0.44 -11.39
CA VAL A 17 14.07 -0.02 -12.77
C VAL A 17 15.48 0.31 -13.24
N GLN A 18 16.00 1.51 -12.97
CA GLN A 18 17.37 1.88 -13.33
C GLN A 18 18.39 0.93 -12.68
N SER A 19 18.17 0.52 -11.43
CA SER A 19 19.04 -0.44 -10.75
C SER A 19 18.96 -1.86 -11.34
N MET A 20 17.78 -2.27 -11.84
CA MET A 20 17.56 -3.61 -12.41
C MET A 20 17.96 -3.70 -13.88
N ARG A 21 17.86 -2.60 -14.62
CA ARG A 21 18.11 -2.51 -16.06
C ARG A 21 18.86 -1.21 -16.37
N PRO A 22 20.16 -1.14 -16.07
CA PRO A 22 20.94 0.09 -16.21
C PRO A 22 21.01 0.63 -17.66
N GLY A 23 20.75 -0.21 -18.66
CA GLY A 23 20.66 0.18 -20.08
C GLY A 23 19.26 0.56 -20.59
N MET A 24 18.24 0.59 -19.72
CA MET A 24 16.87 0.93 -20.11
C MET A 24 16.42 2.17 -19.32
N PRO A 25 16.76 3.38 -19.80
CA PRO A 25 16.33 4.61 -19.14
C PRO A 25 14.82 4.76 -19.28
N LEU A 26 14.11 4.63 -18.17
CA LEU A 26 12.71 5.03 -18.07
C LEU A 26 12.64 6.43 -17.45
N GLU A 27 11.96 7.35 -18.14
CA GLU A 27 11.80 8.73 -17.65
C GLU A 27 10.45 8.93 -16.95
N ARG A 28 9.48 8.05 -17.23
CA ARG A 28 8.10 8.23 -16.81
C ARG A 28 7.49 6.91 -16.38
N VAL A 29 6.63 7.01 -15.38
CA VAL A 29 5.71 5.95 -14.96
C VAL A 29 4.33 6.36 -15.42
N SER A 30 3.60 5.46 -16.08
CA SER A 30 2.26 5.75 -16.56
C SER A 30 1.30 5.98 -15.40
N LYS A 31 0.25 6.78 -15.65
CA LYS A 31 -0.81 6.99 -14.66
C LYS A 31 -1.48 5.67 -14.28
N ASP A 32 -1.72 4.81 -15.28
CA ASP A 32 -2.37 3.51 -15.11
C ASP A 32 -1.57 2.56 -14.22
N ALA A 33 -0.24 2.57 -14.32
CA ALA A 33 0.60 1.78 -13.42
C ALA A 33 0.43 2.22 -11.96
N LEU A 34 0.37 3.53 -11.70
CA LEU A 34 0.15 4.07 -10.36
C LEU A 34 -1.27 3.75 -9.85
N ASP A 35 -2.28 3.83 -10.72
CA ASP A 35 -3.65 3.46 -10.37
C ASP A 35 -3.76 1.97 -10.04
N TRP A 36 -3.04 1.12 -10.77
CA TRP A 36 -3.00 -0.31 -10.52
C TRP A 36 -2.38 -0.64 -9.16
N TYR A 37 -1.26 -0.01 -8.79
CA TYR A 37 -0.66 -0.20 -7.46
C TYR A 37 -1.60 0.25 -6.34
N GLU A 38 -2.30 1.36 -6.54
CA GLU A 38 -3.25 1.86 -5.55
C GLU A 38 -4.45 0.92 -5.39
N ALA A 39 -5.00 0.41 -6.50
CA ALA A 39 -6.08 -0.57 -6.48
C ALA A 39 -5.66 -1.87 -5.77
N ARG A 40 -4.45 -2.35 -6.05
CA ARG A 40 -3.89 -3.53 -5.39
C ARG A 40 -3.71 -3.32 -3.89
N LEU A 41 -3.17 -2.18 -3.47
CA LEU A 41 -3.00 -1.86 -2.05
C LEU A 41 -4.36 -1.80 -1.33
N ARG A 42 -5.38 -1.21 -1.96
CA ARG A 42 -6.74 -1.19 -1.42
C ARG A 42 -7.30 -2.60 -1.24
N ALA A 43 -7.15 -3.45 -2.26
CA ALA A 43 -7.62 -4.84 -2.19
C ALA A 43 -6.94 -5.59 -1.03
N TRP A 44 -5.63 -5.43 -0.85
CA TRP A 44 -4.91 -6.03 0.27
C TRP A 44 -5.35 -5.50 1.63
N ILE A 45 -5.55 -4.19 1.77
CA ILE A 45 -6.05 -3.63 3.03
C ILE A 45 -7.43 -4.20 3.37
N ILE A 46 -8.32 -4.30 2.37
CA ILE A 46 -9.66 -4.88 2.57
C ILE A 46 -9.52 -6.34 3.00
N GLU A 47 -8.73 -7.12 2.28
CA GLU A 47 -8.49 -8.53 2.56
C GLU A 47 -7.88 -8.74 3.96
N ASP A 48 -6.92 -7.92 4.37
CA ASP A 48 -6.30 -7.98 5.69
C ASP A 48 -7.29 -7.62 6.79
N VAL A 49 -8.14 -6.60 6.58
CA VAL A 49 -9.21 -6.22 7.52
C VAL A 49 -10.23 -7.36 7.67
N GLU A 50 -10.61 -8.01 6.57
CA GLU A 50 -11.53 -9.16 6.57
C GLU A 50 -10.93 -10.40 7.25
N LYS A 51 -9.63 -10.64 7.05
CA LYS A 51 -8.90 -11.76 7.66
C LYS A 51 -8.58 -11.55 9.14
N HIS A 52 -8.47 -10.29 9.57
CA HIS A 52 -8.12 -9.92 10.95
C HIS A 52 -9.22 -9.09 11.64
N PRO A 53 -10.47 -9.59 11.76
CA PRO A 53 -11.54 -8.89 12.48
C PRO A 53 -11.26 -8.77 14.00
N SER A 54 -10.19 -9.43 14.49
CA SER A 54 -9.97 -9.76 15.89
C SER A 54 -9.00 -8.86 16.67
N ILE A 55 -8.34 -7.87 16.06
CA ILE A 55 -7.57 -6.86 16.84
C ILE A 55 -8.52 -5.81 17.46
N GLY A 56 -9.82 -5.84 17.12
CA GLY A 56 -10.87 -5.09 17.83
C GLY A 56 -11.36 -5.76 19.12
N LYS A 57 -10.98 -7.01 19.42
CA LYS A 57 -11.35 -7.69 20.68
C LYS A 57 -10.38 -7.41 21.83
N THR A 58 -9.58 -6.36 21.75
CA THR A 58 -8.94 -5.75 22.93
C THR A 58 -9.74 -4.56 23.43
N PHE A 59 -11.08 -4.63 23.39
CA PHE A 59 -11.86 -3.90 24.39
C PHE A 59 -11.46 -4.49 25.73
N LYS A 60 -10.60 -3.76 26.44
CA LYS A 60 -10.32 -3.94 27.86
C LYS A 60 -11.61 -4.37 28.52
N HIS A 61 -11.66 -5.63 28.97
CA HIS A 61 -12.64 -6.05 29.95
C HIS A 61 -12.31 -5.22 31.19
N LEU A 62 -12.88 -4.02 31.26
CA LEU A 62 -12.91 -3.22 32.47
C LEU A 62 -13.57 -4.13 33.50
N ALA A 63 -12.74 -4.60 34.43
CA ALA A 63 -13.16 -5.38 35.57
C ALA A 63 -14.14 -4.53 36.37
N THR A 64 -15.44 -4.70 36.11
CA THR A 64 -16.48 -4.31 37.06
C THR A 64 -16.56 -5.45 38.06
N LYS A 65 -15.79 -5.33 39.15
CA LYS A 65 -16.07 -6.02 40.40
C LYS A 65 -17.43 -5.52 40.89
N GLY A 66 -18.44 -6.39 40.81
CA GLY A 66 -19.64 -6.33 41.65
C GLY A 66 -19.45 -7.20 42.87
#